data_AF-A0A7U9X0S8-F1
#
_entry.id   AF-A0A7U9X0S8-F1
#
_cell.length_a   1.000
_cell.length_b   1.000
_cell.length_c   1.000
_cell.angle_alpha   90.00
_cell.angle_beta   90.00
_cell.angle_gamma   90.00
#
_symmetry.space_group_name_H-M   'P 1'
#
loop_
_entity.id
_entity.type
_entity.pdbx_description
1 polymer ?
#
loop_
_entity_poly.entity_id
_entity_poly.type
_entity_poly.pdbx_seq_one_letter_code
_entity_poly.pdbx_strand_id
1 'polypeptide(L)'
;MSEIEGRYIHQSFSIDHYAIVKLQIYRMDMEEVVFENHCTFEQLPKKFAVGVEMAVQDYLSEHNIADIQVCLLDGNWHEYDSSERDFYIAILLALFEIFSPKNKTN
;
A
#
# COMPACT_ATOMS: atom_id res chain seq x y z
N MET A 1 12.83 10.68 0.11
CA MET A 1 12.00 9.72 -0.63
C MET A 1 12.32 8.34 -0.11
N SER A 2 11.29 7.53 0.11
CA SER A 2 11.40 6.13 0.54
C SER A 2 10.57 5.28 -0.40
N GLU A 3 11.13 4.19 -0.90
CA GLU A 3 10.41 3.21 -1.71
C GLU A 3 10.16 1.97 -0.86
N ILE A 4 8.94 1.43 -0.91
CA ILE A 4 8.57 0.22 -0.18
C ILE A 4 7.68 -0.66 -1.03
N GLU A 5 7.87 -1.97 -0.86
CA GLU A 5 7.03 -2.99 -1.48
C GLU A 5 6.23 -3.71 -0.39
N GLY A 6 4.90 -3.59 -0.47
CA GLY A 6 3.98 -4.34 0.35
C GLY A 6 3.63 -5.65 -0.32
N ARG A 7 3.73 -6.76 0.40
CA ARG A 7 3.43 -8.09 -0.14
C ARG A 7 2.51 -8.84 0.79
N TYR A 8 1.40 -9.32 0.26
CA TYR A 8 0.53 -10.27 0.91
C TYR A 8 0.38 -11.49 0.00
N ILE A 9 1.21 -12.49 0.25
CA ILE A 9 1.19 -13.77 -0.46
C ILE A 9 0.95 -14.83 0.61
N HIS A 10 -0.28 -15.32 0.68
CA HIS A 10 -0.70 -16.21 1.74
C HIS A 10 -1.68 -17.25 1.21
N GLN A 11 -1.74 -18.40 1.88
CA GLN A 11 -2.69 -19.45 1.56
C GLN A 11 -3.54 -19.74 2.79
N SER A 12 -4.86 -19.59 2.63
CA SER A 12 -5.84 -19.91 3.67
C SER A 12 -6.69 -21.11 3.22
N PHE A 13 -6.32 -22.30 3.69
CA PHE A 13 -6.89 -23.57 3.24
C PHE A 13 -6.75 -23.77 1.71
N SER A 14 -7.85 -23.65 0.97
CA SER A 14 -7.90 -23.81 -0.49
C SER A 14 -8.08 -22.48 -1.23
N ILE A 15 -7.92 -21.35 -0.54
CA ILE A 15 -7.98 -20.00 -1.11
C ILE A 15 -6.58 -19.41 -1.08
N ASP A 16 -6.09 -19.06 -2.26
CA ASP A 16 -4.83 -18.36 -2.44
C ASP A 16 -5.10 -16.86 -2.37
N HIS A 17 -4.22 -16.15 -1.66
CA HIS A 17 -4.24 -14.70 -1.50
C HIS A 17 -2.96 -14.14 -2.11
N TYR A 18 -3.13 -13.21 -3.04
CA TYR A 18 -2.02 -12.58 -3.72
C TYR A 18 -2.25 -11.08 -3.89
N ALA A 19 -1.35 -10.27 -3.36
CA ALA A 19 -1.25 -8.86 -3.69
C ALA A 19 0.19 -8.39 -3.47
N ILE A 20 0.70 -7.64 -4.45
CA ILE A 20 1.95 -6.88 -4.29
C ILE A 20 1.67 -5.45 -4.70
N VAL A 21 2.14 -4.51 -3.89
CA VAL A 21 1.98 -3.07 -4.11
C VAL A 21 3.33 -2.40 -3.95
N LYS A 22 3.65 -1.51 -4.89
CA LYS A 22 4.88 -0.73 -4.83
C LYS A 22 4.52 0.73 -4.58
N LEU A 23 4.95 1.25 -3.43
CA LEU A 23 4.69 2.62 -3.02
C LEU A 23 5.98 3.41 -2.97
N GLN A 24 5.87 4.69 -3.26
CA GLN A 24 6.91 5.67 -3.05
C GLN A 24 6.38 6.79 -2.17
N ILE A 25 7.08 7.06 -1.08
CA ILE A 25 6.66 8.02 -0.06
C ILE A 25 7.64 9.18 -0.03
N TYR A 26 7.09 10.38 -0.11
CA TYR A 26 7.80 11.64 0.01
C TYR A 26 7.34 12.36 1.26
N ARG A 27 8.28 13.05 1.91
CA ARG A 27 7.93 14.06 2.91
C ARG A 27 7.67 15.37 2.20
N MET A 28 6.63 16.06 2.62
CA MET A 28 6.20 17.35 2.10
C MET A 28 6.25 18.38 3.23
N ASP A 29 6.27 19.66 2.87
CA ASP A 29 6.20 20.78 3.81
C ASP A 29 4.76 21.33 3.94
N MET A 30 3.75 20.52 3.61
CA MET A 30 2.33 20.87 3.61
C MET A 30 1.56 19.97 4.56
N GLU A 31 0.64 20.52 5.36
CA GLU A 31 -0.22 19.79 6.32
C GLU A 31 -1.31 18.93 5.65
N GLU A 32 -1.00 18.30 4.53
CA GLU A 32 -1.93 17.46 3.77
C GLU A 32 -1.29 16.12 3.39
N VAL A 33 -2.13 15.08 3.33
CA VAL A 33 -1.76 13.78 2.76
C VAL A 33 -2.18 13.77 1.30
N VAL A 34 -1.21 13.61 0.40
CA VAL A 34 -1.47 13.52 -1.04
C VAL A 34 -1.28 12.08 -1.51
N PHE A 35 -2.28 11.53 -2.19
CA PHE A 35 -2.16 10.22 -2.86
C PHE A 35 -2.16 10.40 -4.37
N GLU A 36 -1.19 9.78 -5.06
CA GLU A 36 -1.11 9.77 -6.52
C GLU A 36 -1.04 8.34 -7.05
N ASN A 37 -1.92 8.03 -8.00
CA ASN A 37 -1.88 6.76 -8.71
C ASN A 37 -1.15 6.91 -10.05
N HIS A 38 0.01 6.28 -10.18
CA HIS A 38 0.79 6.23 -11.43
C HIS A 38 0.57 4.94 -12.22
N CYS A 39 -0.25 4.01 -11.73
CA CYS A 39 -0.60 2.78 -12.44
C CYS A 39 -1.60 3.04 -13.57
N THR A 40 -1.34 2.41 -14.71
CA THR A 40 -2.34 2.28 -15.79
C THR A 40 -3.38 1.20 -15.46
N PHE A 41 -4.53 1.23 -16.15
CA PHE A 41 -5.57 0.21 -16.01
C PHE A 41 -5.10 -1.21 -16.36
N GLU A 42 -4.09 -1.33 -17.23
CA GLU A 42 -3.49 -2.60 -17.62
C GLU A 42 -2.62 -3.19 -16.50
N GLN A 43 -1.91 -2.32 -15.77
CA GLN A 43 -1.08 -2.73 -14.64
C GLN A 43 -1.94 -3.09 -13.43
N LEU A 44 -2.90 -2.22 -13.07
CA LEU A 44 -3.74 -2.43 -11.91
C LEU A 44 -5.20 -2.08 -12.21
N PRO A 45 -6.13 -3.05 -12.10
CA PRO A 45 -7.56 -2.81 -12.20
C PRO A 45 -8.01 -1.70 -11.26
N LYS A 46 -8.91 -0.84 -11.75
CA LYS A 46 -9.42 0.33 -11.01
C LYS A 46 -9.93 -0.02 -9.61
N LYS A 47 -10.60 -1.17 -9.46
CA LYS A 47 -11.12 -1.65 -8.17
C LYS A 47 -10.02 -1.79 -7.11
N PHE A 48 -8.85 -2.30 -7.50
CA PHE A 48 -7.72 -2.48 -6.59
C PHE A 48 -7.00 -1.16 -6.32
N ALA A 49 -6.86 -0.29 -7.33
CA ALA A 49 -6.30 1.04 -7.15
C ALA A 49 -7.09 1.87 -6.12
N VAL A 50 -8.43 1.83 -6.18
CA VAL A 50 -9.31 2.48 -5.19
C VAL A 50 -9.13 1.86 -3.81
N GLY A 51 -9.06 0.53 -3.71
CA GLY A 51 -8.81 -0.15 -2.43
C GLY A 51 -7.46 0.22 -1.81
N VAL A 52 -6.43 0.42 -2.64
CA VAL A 52 -5.10 0.87 -2.20
C VAL A 52 -5.15 2.30 -1.67
N GLU A 53 -5.80 3.22 -2.38
CA GLU A 53 -5.95 4.61 -1.94
C GLU A 53 -6.65 4.69 -0.58
N MET A 54 -7.77 3.97 -0.43
CA MET A 54 -8.50 3.89 0.84
C MET A 54 -7.62 3.33 1.96
N ALA A 55 -6.89 2.24 1.71
CA ALA A 55 -6.01 1.64 2.72
C ALA A 55 -4.92 2.61 3.20
N VAL A 56 -4.35 3.40 2.28
CA VAL A 56 -3.36 4.43 2.62
C VAL A 56 -4.00 5.53 3.45
N GLN A 57 -5.14 6.07 3.02
CA GLN A 57 -5.84 7.13 3.74
C GLN A 57 -6.28 6.70 5.14
N ASP A 58 -6.85 5.49 5.27
CA ASP A 58 -7.29 4.92 6.53
C ASP A 58 -6.13 4.79 7.51
N TYR A 59 -5.01 4.19 7.08
CA TYR A 59 -3.83 4.04 7.93
C TYR A 59 -3.26 5.37 8.41
N LEU A 60 -3.11 6.35 7.50
CA LEU A 60 -2.52 7.65 7.83
C LEU A 60 -3.43 8.45 8.76
N SER A 61 -4.76 8.37 8.55
CA SER A 61 -5.74 8.98 9.43
C SER A 61 -5.74 8.33 10.82
N GLU A 62 -5.69 7.00 10.92
CA GLU A 62 -5.67 6.28 12.20
C GLU A 62 -4.41 6.57 13.03
N HIS A 63 -3.27 6.83 12.36
CA HIS A 63 -2.00 7.11 13.00
C HIS A 63 -1.65 8.60 13.11
N ASN A 64 -2.57 9.51 12.72
CA ASN A 64 -2.36 10.96 12.68
C ASN A 64 -1.07 11.36 11.93
N ILE A 65 -0.78 10.66 10.82
CA ILE A 65 0.39 10.95 9.99
C ILE A 65 -0.03 11.95 8.90
N ALA A 66 0.66 13.08 8.85
CA ALA A 66 0.49 14.14 7.84
C ALA A 66 1.84 14.44 7.15
N ASP A 67 1.87 15.48 6.32
CA ASP A 67 3.09 15.99 5.68
C ASP A 67 3.77 14.99 4.72
N ILE A 68 2.96 14.19 4.02
CA ILE A 68 3.49 13.17 3.11
C ILE A 68 2.70 13.05 1.82
N GLN A 69 3.41 12.64 0.78
CA GLN A 69 2.85 12.23 -0.50
C GLN A 69 3.15 10.75 -0.72
N VAL A 70 2.13 9.97 -1.08
CA VAL A 70 2.23 8.54 -1.39
C VAL A 70 1.89 8.34 -2.86
N CYS A 71 2.85 7.83 -3.61
CA CYS A 71 2.69 7.49 -5.02
C CYS A 71 2.60 5.97 -5.17
N LEU A 72 1.51 5.47 -5.76
CA LEU A 72 1.37 4.09 -6.18
C LEU A 72 2.07 3.92 -7.54
N LEU A 73 3.20 3.20 -7.54
CA LEU A 73 4.05 3.03 -8.72
C LEU A 73 3.68 1.79 -9.55
N ASP A 74 3.36 0.70 -8.86
CA ASP A 74 3.04 -0.57 -9.50
C ASP A 74 2.18 -1.44 -8.58
N GLY A 75 1.48 -2.42 -9.17
CA GLY A 75 0.70 -3.39 -8.43
C GLY A 75 0.62 -4.72 -9.19
N ASN A 76 0.91 -5.81 -8.49
CA ASN A 76 0.83 -7.17 -9.05
C ASN A 76 -0.38 -7.90 -8.47
N TRP A 77 -1.15 -8.54 -9.35
CA TRP A 77 -2.38 -9.23 -9.02
C TRP A 77 -2.57 -10.46 -9.91
N HIS A 78 -3.42 -11.37 -9.44
CA HIS A 78 -3.90 -12.53 -10.17
C HIS A 78 -5.43 -12.53 -10.15
N GLU A 79 -6.06 -12.84 -11.28
CA GLU A 79 -7.51 -12.70 -11.46
C GLU A 79 -8.33 -13.49 -10.45
N TYR A 80 -7.85 -14.68 -10.09
CA TYR A 80 -8.55 -15.61 -9.20
C TYR A 80 -8.06 -15.56 -7.75
N ASP A 81 -6.84 -15.06 -7.53
CA ASP A 81 -6.16 -15.14 -6.23
C ASP A 81 -6.04 -13.77 -5.53
N SER A 82 -6.42 -12.69 -6.22
CA SER A 82 -6.36 -11.33 -5.67
C SER A 82 -7.73 -10.77 -5.35
N SER A 83 -7.88 -10.24 -4.14
CA SER A 83 -9.02 -9.47 -3.68
C SER A 83 -8.62 -8.07 -3.19
N GLU A 84 -9.58 -7.16 -3.10
CA GLU A 84 -9.36 -5.81 -2.56
C GLU A 84 -8.81 -5.86 -1.13
N ARG A 85 -9.20 -6.88 -0.36
CA ARG A 85 -8.72 -7.10 1.00
C ARG A 85 -7.24 -7.48 1.03
N ASP A 86 -6.76 -8.24 0.06
CA ASP A 86 -5.35 -8.64 -0.02
C ASP A 86 -4.47 -7.42 -0.27
N PHE A 87 -4.92 -6.53 -1.15
CA PHE A 87 -4.29 -5.22 -1.40
C PHE A 87 -4.30 -4.35 -0.14
N TYR A 88 -5.42 -4.27 0.58
CA TYR A 88 -5.50 -3.54 1.84
C TYR A 88 -4.45 -4.04 2.85
N ILE A 89 -4.34 -5.36 3.03
CA ILE A 89 -3.36 -5.95 3.96
C ILE A 89 -1.93 -5.68 3.48
N ALA A 90 -1.64 -5.83 2.19
CA ALA A 90 -0.32 -5.56 1.63
C ALA A 90 0.13 -4.11 1.88
N ILE A 91 -0.79 -3.15 1.74
CA ILE A 91 -0.54 -1.73 2.04
C ILE A 91 -0.27 -1.52 3.52
N LEU A 92 -1.11 -2.08 4.41
CA LEU A 92 -0.88 -1.97 5.84
C LEU A 92 0.51 -2.49 6.21
N LEU A 93 0.93 -3.65 5.68
CA LEU A 93 2.25 -4.21 5.95
C LEU A 93 3.38 -3.27 5.50
N ALA A 94 3.27 -2.66 4.31
CA ALA A 94 4.26 -1.70 3.82
C ALA A 94 4.34 -0.44 4.71
N LEU A 95 3.18 0.12 5.07
CA LEU A 95 3.11 1.32 5.90
C LEU A 95 3.59 1.04 7.32
N PHE A 96 3.21 -0.10 7.90
CA PHE A 96 3.78 -0.56 9.17
C PHE A 96 5.29 -0.70 9.09
N GLU A 97 5.86 -1.24 8.02
CA GLU A 97 7.32 -1.32 7.92
C GLU A 97 8.01 0.06 7.89
N ILE A 98 7.40 1.04 7.20
CA ILE A 98 7.95 2.40 7.11
C ILE A 98 7.79 3.18 8.41
N PHE A 99 6.60 3.16 9.01
CA PHE A 99 6.23 4.03 10.13
C PHE A 99 6.41 3.38 11.49
N SER A 100 6.48 2.04 11.56
CA SER A 100 6.81 1.38 12.81
C SER A 100 8.22 1.80 13.24
N PRO A 101 8.41 2.22 14.49
CA PRO A 101 9.73 2.47 15.02
C PRO A 101 10.46 1.11 15.06
N LYS A 102 11.23 0.79 14.02
CA LYS A 102 12.16 -0.33 14.08
C LYS A 102 12.98 -0.13 15.35
N ASN A 103 12.85 -1.04 16.31
CA ASN A 103 13.81 -1.17 17.40
C ASN A 103 15.17 -1.34 16.71
N LYS A 104 15.93 -0.25 16.65
CA LYS A 104 17.33 -0.24 16.21
C LYS A 104 18.12 -1.00 17.27
N THR A 105 17.99 -2.32 17.30
CA THR A 105 18.87 -3.18 18.06
C THR A 105 20.13 -3.36 17.23
N ASN A 106 21.14 -2.59 17.65
CA ASN A 106 22.60 -2.84 17.62
C ASN A 106 23.18 -3.76 16.56
#